data_AF-E2ZJI4-F1
#
_entry.id   AF-E2ZJI4-F1
#
_cell.length_a   1.000
_cell.length_b   1.000
_cell.length_c   1.000
_cell.angle_alpha   90.00
_cell.angle_beta   90.00
_cell.angle_gamma   90.00
#
_symmetry.space_group_name_H-M   'P 1'
#
loop_
_entity.id
_entity.type
_entity.pdbx_description
1 polymer ?
#
loop_
_entity_poly.entity_id
_entity_poly.type
_entity_poly.pdbx_seq_one_letter_code
_entity_poly.pdbx_strand_id
1 'polypeptide(L)'
;MWITFGTIFAGGVHDYFSGMMSERNDGASIAEITGKYLGPVMQNVMRVFSVVLLIMVGTVFAVGPAGLIVELCSQSGASGVLTSLLFWLIIILVYYFIATFISIDAVIGKIYPIFGICLIIMAIGVIFGIFTNPAYTIPEIWDHFGSMHPSGTPIWSFMFITVACG
;
A
#
# COMPACT_ATOMS: atom_id res chain seq x y z
N MET A 1 10.03 2.35 16.61
CA MET A 1 9.59 1.15 17.35
C MET A 1 8.07 1.01 17.44
N TRP A 2 7.32 2.06 17.79
CA TRP A 2 5.86 1.94 17.89
C TRP A 2 5.18 1.53 16.58
N ILE A 3 5.67 2.01 15.42
CA ILE A 3 5.13 1.63 14.10
C ILE A 3 5.33 0.14 13.82
N THR A 4 6.53 -0.40 14.04
CA THR A 4 6.84 -1.82 13.79
C THR A 4 6.12 -2.76 14.75
N PHE A 5 6.01 -2.39 16.03
CA PHE A 5 5.23 -3.18 16.98
C PHE A 5 3.72 -3.03 16.76
N GLY A 6 3.26 -1.84 16.37
CA GLY A 6 1.86 -1.54 16.07
C GLY A 6 1.35 -2.31 14.85
N THR A 7 2.13 -2.41 13.76
CA THR A 7 1.74 -3.22 12.59
C THR A 7 1.64 -4.71 12.94
N ILE A 8 2.60 -5.25 13.68
CA ILE A 8 2.62 -6.68 14.05
C ILE A 8 1.48 -7.02 15.01
N PHE A 9 1.34 -6.26 16.11
CA PHE A 9 0.39 -6.60 17.16
C PHE A 9 -1.01 -6.04 16.94
N ALA A 10 -1.15 -4.81 16.43
CA ALA A 10 -2.48 -4.24 16.19
C ALA A 10 -3.00 -4.58 14.79
N GLY A 11 -2.18 -4.42 13.75
CA GLY A 11 -2.53 -4.76 12.38
C GLY A 11 -2.73 -6.27 12.18
N GLY A 12 -1.75 -7.08 12.57
CA GLY A 12 -1.84 -8.54 12.45
C GLY A 12 -3.03 -9.15 13.19
N VAL A 13 -3.33 -8.65 14.40
CA VAL A 13 -4.50 -9.11 15.17
C VAL A 13 -5.82 -8.64 14.54
N HIS A 14 -5.88 -7.39 14.05
CA HIS A 14 -7.05 -6.86 13.34
C HIS A 14 -7.38 -7.68 12.09
N ASP A 15 -6.38 -7.99 11.28
CA ASP A 15 -6.55 -8.74 10.03
C ASP A 15 -6.90 -10.21 10.31
N TYR A 16 -6.28 -10.81 11.33
CA TYR A 16 -6.62 -12.16 11.77
C TYR A 16 -8.07 -12.26 12.25
N PHE A 17 -8.53 -11.34 13.10
CA PHE A 17 -9.91 -11.34 13.57
C PHE A 17 -10.90 -11.09 12.44
N SER A 18 -10.60 -10.14 11.55
CA SER A 18 -11.45 -9.84 10.39
C SER A 18 -11.55 -11.03 9.44
N GLY A 19 -10.43 -11.71 9.18
CA GLY A 19 -10.38 -12.93 8.36
C GLY A 19 -11.12 -14.10 9.00
N MET A 20 -10.86 -14.40 10.27
CA MET A 20 -11.51 -15.50 10.99
C MET A 20 -13.03 -15.28 11.11
N MET A 21 -13.48 -14.03 11.28
CA MET A 21 -14.91 -13.71 11.27
C MET A 21 -15.54 -13.89 9.89
N SER A 22 -14.82 -13.56 8.80
CA SER A 22 -15.29 -13.78 7.44
C SER A 22 -15.40 -15.27 7.11
N GLU A 23 -14.38 -16.08 7.42
CA GLU A 23 -14.38 -17.52 7.18
C GLU A 23 -15.51 -18.23 7.94
N ARG A 24 -15.76 -17.83 9.19
CA ARG A 24 -16.87 -18.36 10.00
C ARG A 24 -18.27 -17.94 9.52
N ASN A 25 -18.36 -16.98 8.59
CA ASN A 25 -19.60 -16.49 8.00
C ASN A 25 -19.60 -16.71 6.47
N ASP A 26 -19.13 -17.88 6.01
CA ASP A 26 -19.15 -18.29 4.60
C ASP A 26 -18.40 -17.33 3.64
N GLY A 27 -17.38 -16.63 4.14
CA GLY A 27 -16.62 -15.65 3.37
C GLY A 27 -17.36 -14.31 3.19
N ALA A 28 -18.35 -14.00 4.03
CA ALA A 28 -19.10 -12.75 3.96
C ALA A 28 -18.17 -11.53 4.08
N SER A 29 -18.52 -10.45 3.37
CA SER A 29 -17.80 -9.17 3.44
C SER A 29 -17.89 -8.57 4.85
N ILE A 30 -16.89 -7.79 5.27
CA ILE A 30 -16.88 -7.13 6.60
C ILE A 30 -18.13 -6.26 6.83
N ALA A 31 -18.62 -5.59 5.77
CA ALA A 31 -19.85 -4.80 5.83
C ALA A 31 -21.09 -5.67 6.13
N GLU A 32 -21.12 -6.90 5.63
CA GLU A 32 -22.21 -7.85 5.84
C GLU A 32 -22.15 -8.51 7.22
N ILE A 33 -20.95 -8.84 7.70
CA ILE A 33 -20.72 -9.31 9.07
C ILE A 33 -21.16 -8.23 10.06
N THR A 34 -20.80 -6.98 9.82
CA THR A 34 -21.22 -5.85 10.67
C THR A 34 -22.74 -5.68 10.65
N GLY A 35 -23.39 -5.90 9.50
CA GLY A 35 -24.85 -5.94 9.41
C GLY A 35 -25.50 -7.05 10.22
N LYS A 36 -24.90 -8.25 10.24
CA LYS A 36 -25.40 -9.41 10.99
C LYS A 36 -25.36 -9.19 12.50
N TYR A 37 -24.32 -8.52 13.02
CA TYR A 37 -24.13 -8.33 14.47
C TYR A 37 -24.64 -6.98 15.01
N LEU A 38 -24.58 -5.90 14.22
CA LEU A 38 -24.92 -4.53 14.65
C LEU A 38 -26.24 -4.02 14.05
N GLY A 39 -26.85 -4.76 13.13
CA GLY A 39 -28.14 -4.46 12.53
C GLY A 39 -28.08 -3.77 11.15
N PRO A 40 -29.25 -3.59 10.51
CA PRO A 40 -29.36 -3.18 9.11
C PRO A 40 -28.89 -1.73 8.86
N VAL A 41 -28.99 -0.85 9.87
CA VAL A 41 -28.53 0.54 9.76
C VAL A 41 -27.01 0.59 9.61
N MET A 42 -26.27 -0.14 10.44
CA MET A 42 -24.81 -0.17 10.37
C MET A 42 -24.31 -0.85 9.09
N GLN A 43 -25.05 -1.85 8.59
CA GLN A 43 -24.74 -2.49 7.30
C GLN A 43 -24.68 -1.49 6.15
N ASN A 44 -25.68 -0.60 6.06
CA ASN A 44 -25.75 0.38 4.98
C ASN A 44 -24.66 1.46 5.11
N VAL A 45 -24.35 1.89 6.34
CA VAL A 45 -23.23 2.81 6.61
C VAL A 45 -21.91 2.19 6.15
N MET A 46 -21.64 0.95 6.55
CA MET A 46 -20.41 0.24 6.17
C MET A 46 -20.32 0.01 4.66
N ARG A 47 -21.43 -0.30 3.98
CA ARG A 47 -21.46 -0.45 2.51
C ARG A 47 -21.07 0.86 1.80
N VAL A 48 -21.67 1.99 2.19
CA VAL A 48 -21.34 3.29 1.59
C VAL A 48 -19.88 3.63 1.84
N PHE A 49 -19.40 3.44 3.07
CA PHE A 49 -18.01 3.69 3.42
C PHE A 49 -17.03 2.84 2.61
N SER A 50 -17.29 1.52 2.49
CA SER A 50 -16.45 0.62 1.68
C SER A 50 -16.43 1.00 0.21
N VAL A 51 -17.55 1.42 -0.39
CA VAL A 51 -17.57 1.86 -1.80
C VAL A 51 -16.68 3.09 -2.00
N VAL A 52 -16.75 4.07 -1.11
CA VAL A 52 -15.88 5.27 -1.18
C VAL A 52 -14.41 4.86 -1.07
N LEU A 53 -14.08 3.99 -0.11
CA LEU A 53 -12.71 3.49 0.06
C LEU A 53 -12.23 2.73 -1.18
N LEU A 54 -13.06 1.86 -1.77
CA LEU A 54 -12.68 1.09 -2.96
C LEU A 54 -12.40 2.01 -4.16
N ILE A 55 -13.18 3.09 -4.34
CA ILE A 55 -12.91 4.09 -5.38
C ILE A 55 -11.58 4.81 -5.10
N MET A 56 -11.36 5.24 -3.85
CA MET A 56 -10.13 5.92 -3.45
C MET A 56 -8.89 5.04 -3.70
N VAL A 57 -8.95 3.78 -3.28
CA VAL A 57 -7.91 2.78 -3.50
C VAL A 57 -7.65 2.59 -5.00
N GLY A 58 -8.70 2.46 -5.82
CA GLY A 58 -8.56 2.37 -7.27
C GLY A 58 -7.83 3.57 -7.89
N THR A 59 -8.13 4.79 -7.44
CA THR A 59 -7.43 5.99 -7.93
C THR A 59 -5.97 6.06 -7.47
N VAL A 60 -5.68 5.69 -6.22
CA VAL A 60 -4.31 5.71 -5.68
C VAL A 60 -3.42 4.70 -6.40
N PHE A 61 -3.93 3.49 -6.68
CA PHE A 61 -3.17 2.48 -7.42
C PHE A 61 -2.93 2.86 -8.89
N ALA A 62 -3.79 3.66 -9.52
CA ALA A 62 -3.55 4.17 -10.87
C ALA A 62 -2.54 5.34 -10.89
N VAL A 63 -2.61 6.23 -9.90
CA VAL A 63 -1.76 7.44 -9.83
C VAL A 63 -0.34 7.12 -9.36
N GLY A 64 -0.16 6.17 -8.44
CA GLY A 64 1.16 5.82 -7.88
C GLY A 64 2.20 5.43 -8.94
N PRO A 65 1.94 4.42 -9.79
CA PRO A 65 2.84 4.03 -10.87
C PRO A 65 3.04 5.14 -11.91
N ALA A 66 1.99 5.91 -12.24
CA ALA A 66 2.09 7.04 -13.16
C ALA A 66 3.07 8.10 -12.64
N GLY A 67 3.00 8.42 -11.34
CA GLY A 67 3.91 9.36 -10.69
C GLY A 67 5.36 8.86 -10.68
N LEU A 68 5.57 7.57 -10.39
CA LEU A 68 6.91 6.96 -10.42
C LEU A 68 7.55 7.00 -11.82
N ILE A 69 6.78 6.72 -12.87
CA ILE A 69 7.29 6.76 -14.25
C ILE A 69 7.67 8.20 -14.64
N VAL A 70 6.85 9.19 -14.27
CA VAL A 70 7.13 10.61 -14.52
C VAL A 70 8.41 11.06 -13.82
N GLU A 71 8.61 10.66 -12.56
CA GLU A 71 9.82 10.99 -11.81
C GLU A 71 11.07 10.38 -12.45
N LEU A 72 11.00 9.11 -12.86
CA LEU A 72 12.10 8.43 -13.56
C LEU A 72 12.42 9.08 -14.92
N CYS A 73 11.40 9.48 -15.68
CA CYS A 73 11.57 10.19 -16.94
C CYS A 73 12.16 11.59 -16.74
N SER A 74 11.77 12.30 -15.67
CA SER A 74 12.32 13.61 -15.31
C SER A 74 13.80 13.53 -14.93
N GLN A 75 14.19 12.53 -14.14
CA GLN A 75 15.59 12.31 -13.74
C GLN A 75 16.48 11.87 -14.91
N SER A 76 15.91 11.20 -15.92
CA SER A 76 16.63 10.76 -17.13
C SER A 76 16.82 11.86 -18.18
N GLY A 77 16.47 13.11 -17.89
CA GLY A 77 16.65 14.26 -18.79
C GLY A 77 15.65 14.32 -19.96
N ALA A 78 14.58 13.52 -19.94
CA ALA A 78 13.56 13.55 -20.97
C ALA A 78 12.62 14.76 -20.78
N SER A 79 12.56 15.64 -21.79
CA SER A 79 11.71 16.84 -21.79
C SER A 79 10.51 16.65 -22.72
N GLY A 80 9.27 16.80 -22.24
CA GLY A 80 8.07 16.90 -23.08
C GLY A 80 6.87 16.08 -22.59
N VAL A 81 6.04 15.61 -23.54
CA VAL A 81 4.77 14.87 -23.30
C VAL A 81 4.94 13.66 -22.36
N LEU A 82 6.15 13.07 -22.33
CA LEU A 82 6.55 11.95 -21.48
C LEU A 82 6.67 12.31 -19.98
N THR A 83 6.72 13.59 -19.63
CA THR A 83 6.75 14.08 -18.23
C THR A 83 5.35 14.41 -17.71
N SER A 84 4.31 14.26 -18.52
CA SER A 84 2.95 14.60 -18.11
C SER A 84 2.27 13.42 -17.41
N LEU A 85 1.84 13.65 -16.16
CA LEU A 85 1.14 12.65 -15.35
C LEU A 85 -0.14 12.17 -16.03
N LEU A 86 -0.88 13.09 -16.67
CA LEU A 86 -2.11 12.76 -17.39
C LEU A 86 -1.89 11.81 -18.57
N PHE A 87 -0.76 11.92 -19.29
CA PHE A 87 -0.46 11.02 -20.41
C PHE A 87 -0.25 9.58 -19.93
N TRP A 88 0.57 9.40 -18.90
CA TRP A 88 0.82 8.07 -18.32
C TRP A 88 -0.41 7.49 -17.61
N LEU A 89 -1.18 8.34 -16.92
CA LEU A 89 -2.42 7.92 -16.26
C LEU A 89 -3.46 7.43 -17.27
N ILE A 90 -3.64 8.12 -18.40
CA ILE A 90 -4.56 7.67 -19.46
C ILE A 90 -4.10 6.32 -20.04
N ILE A 91 -2.80 6.14 -20.29
CA ILE A 91 -2.24 4.88 -20.77
C ILE A 91 -2.51 3.74 -19.78
N ILE A 92 -2.24 3.97 -18.48
CA ILE A 92 -2.48 2.97 -17.43
C ILE A 92 -3.96 2.65 -17.29
N LEU A 93 -4.84 3.65 -17.39
CA LEU A 93 -6.29 3.46 -17.30
C LEU A 93 -6.85 2.68 -18.50
N VAL A 94 -6.37 2.97 -19.71
CA VAL A 94 -6.69 2.18 -20.92
C VAL A 94 -6.17 0.75 -20.77
N TYR A 95 -4.96 0.57 -20.24
CA TYR A 95 -4.42 -0.75 -19.94
C TYR A 95 -5.28 -1.51 -18.93
N TYR A 96 -5.73 -0.89 -17.85
CA TYR A 96 -6.65 -1.50 -16.88
C TYR A 96 -7.99 -1.86 -17.51
N PHE A 97 -8.52 -1.02 -18.39
CA PHE A 97 -9.74 -1.33 -19.13
C PHE A 97 -9.54 -2.58 -20.00
N ILE A 98 -8.45 -2.67 -20.75
CA ILE A 98 -8.12 -3.86 -21.57
C ILE A 98 -7.90 -5.10 -20.69
N ALA A 99 -7.23 -4.94 -19.55
CA ALA A 99 -6.99 -6.00 -18.59
C ALA A 99 -8.25 -6.54 -17.90
N THR A 100 -9.35 -5.76 -17.86
CA THR A 100 -10.64 -6.29 -17.40
C THR A 100 -11.33 -7.20 -18.43
N PHE A 101 -11.06 -7.02 -19.72
CA PHE A 101 -11.62 -7.85 -20.79
C PHE A 101 -10.75 -9.05 -21.16
N ILE A 102 -9.43 -8.95 -20.98
CA ILE A 102 -8.46 -10.04 -21.20
C ILE A 102 -7.89 -10.45 -19.84
N SER A 103 -7.98 -11.73 -19.48
CA SER A 103 -7.44 -12.22 -18.20
C SER A 103 -5.95 -11.93 -18.07
N ILE A 104 -5.62 -11.01 -17.16
CA ILE A 104 -4.25 -10.57 -16.86
C ILE A 104 -3.39 -11.71 -16.27
N ASP A 105 -4.06 -12.70 -15.68
CA ASP A 105 -3.47 -13.85 -14.98
C ASP A 105 -2.57 -14.70 -15.88
N ALA A 106 -2.87 -14.79 -17.18
CA ALA A 106 -2.10 -15.60 -18.12
C ALA A 106 -0.80 -14.90 -18.62
N VAL A 107 -0.78 -13.57 -18.62
CA VAL A 107 0.34 -12.77 -19.18
C VAL A 107 1.39 -12.44 -18.11
N ILE A 108 0.96 -12.09 -16.90
CA ILE A 108 1.86 -11.59 -15.85
C ILE A 108 2.41 -12.70 -14.94
N GLY A 109 1.72 -13.85 -14.81
CA GLY A 109 2.11 -14.92 -13.88
C GLY A 109 3.52 -15.47 -14.08
N LYS A 110 4.05 -15.48 -15.31
CA LYS A 110 5.44 -15.91 -15.61
C LYS A 110 6.51 -14.85 -15.33
N ILE A 111 6.14 -13.57 -15.37
CA ILE A 111 7.06 -12.44 -15.13
C ILE A 111 7.13 -12.08 -13.63
N TYR A 112 6.05 -12.34 -12.88
CA TYR A 112 6.00 -12.13 -11.45
C TYR A 112 7.16 -12.76 -10.64
N PRO A 113 7.60 -14.01 -10.89
CA PRO A 113 8.75 -14.58 -10.18
C PRO A 113 10.06 -13.82 -10.40
N ILE A 114 10.24 -13.15 -11.55
CA ILE A 114 11.42 -12.31 -11.81
C ILE A 114 11.38 -11.06 -10.93
N PHE A 115 10.22 -10.39 -10.85
CA PHE A 115 10.03 -9.25 -9.94
C PHE A 115 10.24 -9.66 -8.48
N GLY A 116 9.77 -10.85 -8.07
CA GLY A 116 10.02 -11.39 -6.74
C GLY A 116 11.50 -11.57 -6.42
N ILE A 117 12.28 -12.11 -7.36
CA ILE A 117 13.75 -12.24 -7.20
C ILE A 117 14.41 -10.85 -7.11
N CYS A 118 14.00 -9.89 -7.95
CA CYS A 118 14.50 -8.52 -7.87
C CYS A 118 14.22 -7.86 -6.51
N LEU A 119 13.04 -8.09 -5.92
CA LEU A 119 12.70 -7.59 -4.58
C LEU A 119 13.59 -8.20 -3.50
N ILE A 120 13.89 -9.50 -3.58
CA ILE A 120 14.79 -10.17 -2.64
C ILE A 120 16.22 -9.62 -2.77
N ILE A 121 16.72 -9.43 -3.99
CA ILE A 121 18.05 -8.85 -4.24
C ILE A 121 18.12 -7.41 -3.71
N MET A 122 17.07 -6.60 -3.93
CA MET A 122 16.98 -5.24 -3.39
C MET A 122 17.01 -5.24 -1.85
N ALA A 123 16.25 -6.12 -1.21
CA ALA A 123 16.23 -6.24 0.25
C ALA A 123 17.61 -6.60 0.82
N ILE A 124 18.29 -7.58 0.22
CA ILE A 124 19.66 -7.95 0.60
C ILE A 124 20.64 -6.79 0.36
N GLY A 125 20.49 -6.07 -0.76
CA GLY A 125 21.31 -4.91 -1.09
C GLY A 125 21.15 -3.76 -0.10
N VAL A 126 19.93 -3.49 0.38
CA VAL A 126 19.68 -2.49 1.43
C VAL A 126 20.27 -2.94 2.76
N ILE A 127 20.11 -4.21 3.14
CA ILE A 127 20.72 -4.77 4.37
C ILE A 127 22.24 -4.57 4.32
N PHE A 128 22.89 -4.99 3.24
CA PHE A 128 24.34 -4.83 3.10
C PHE A 128 24.77 -3.37 2.99
N GLY A 129 23.98 -2.52 2.33
CA GLY A 129 24.21 -1.08 2.19
C GLY A 129 24.16 -0.32 3.52
N ILE A 130 23.31 -0.77 4.45
CA ILE A 130 23.24 -0.24 5.83
C ILE A 130 24.49 -0.61 6.63
N PHE A 131 25.06 -1.81 6.44
CA PHE A 131 26.26 -2.24 7.17
C PHE A 131 27.57 -1.68 6.58
N THR A 132 27.58 -1.26 5.32
CA THR A 132 28.82 -0.84 4.62
C THR A 132 28.97 0.67 4.42
N ASN A 133 27.89 1.45 4.51
CA ASN A 133 27.96 2.91 4.38
C ASN A 133 27.93 3.63 5.75
N PRO A 134 28.96 4.42 6.10
CA PRO A 134 29.04 5.15 7.38
C PRO A 134 28.09 6.37 7.48
N ALA A 135 27.32 6.68 6.44
CA ALA A 135 26.31 7.76 6.44
C ALA A 135 24.94 7.30 6.98
N TYR A 136 24.71 6.00 7.16
CA TYR A 136 23.50 5.44 7.75
C TYR A 136 23.79 4.97 9.17
N THR A 137 24.06 5.92 10.06
CA THR A 137 24.10 5.63 11.50
C THR A 137 22.72 5.18 11.93
N ILE A 138 22.60 3.92 12.35
CA ILE A 138 21.39 3.39 12.98
C ILE A 138 21.13 4.29 14.20
N PRO A 139 20.04 5.08 14.21
CA PRO A 139 19.69 5.87 15.38
C PRO A 139 19.50 4.91 16.54
N GLU A 140 20.22 5.14 17.63
CA GLU A 140 20.29 4.20 18.73
C GLU A 140 18.88 3.93 19.29
N ILE A 141 18.56 2.65 19.47
CA ILE A 141 17.25 2.14 19.91
C ILE A 141 16.78 2.83 21.21
N TRP A 142 17.71 3.37 21.98
CA TRP A 142 17.51 3.90 23.32
C TRP A 142 17.32 5.42 23.39
N ASP A 143 17.75 6.20 22.38
CA ASP A 143 17.71 7.68 22.40
C ASP A 143 16.48 8.29 21.70
N HIS A 144 15.69 7.48 20.99
CA HIS A 144 14.58 7.95 20.15
C HIS A 144 13.21 7.41 20.59
N PHE A 145 12.89 7.56 21.87
CA PHE A 145 11.52 7.37 22.41
C PHE A 145 10.58 8.57 22.15
N GLY A 146 11.03 9.59 21.41
CA GLY A 146 10.26 10.78 21.02
C GLY A 146 9.93 10.85 19.51
N SER A 147 8.99 11.73 19.14
CA SER A 147 8.62 12.01 17.74
C SER A 147 9.84 12.50 16.95
N MET A 148 10.25 11.74 15.92
CA MET A 148 11.41 12.05 15.09
C MET A 148 11.05 12.92 13.87
N HIS A 149 9.98 13.70 13.98
CA HIS A 149 9.60 14.69 12.97
C HIS A 149 9.90 16.10 13.50
N PRO A 150 10.67 16.94 12.77
CA PRO A 150 11.09 18.27 13.24
C PRO A 150 9.93 19.23 13.56
N SER A 151 8.69 18.88 13.21
CA SER A 151 7.47 19.66 13.50
C SER A 151 6.50 18.98 14.50
N GLY A 152 6.90 17.91 15.20
CA GLY A 152 6.13 17.37 16.34
C GLY A 152 4.73 16.85 15.97
N THR A 153 4.55 16.35 14.74
CA THR A 153 3.26 15.84 14.29
C THR A 153 2.84 14.59 15.09
N PRO A 154 1.52 14.37 15.26
CA PRO A 154 1.02 13.27 16.08
C PRO A 154 1.42 11.90 15.49
N ILE A 155 2.19 11.16 16.29
CA ILE A 155 2.75 9.83 15.98
C ILE A 155 1.66 8.83 15.57
N TRP A 156 0.46 8.97 16.14
CA TRP A 156 -0.66 8.06 15.89
C TRP A 156 -1.29 8.21 14.50
N SER A 157 -1.41 9.44 13.97
CA SER A 157 -1.95 9.67 12.63
C SER A 157 -0.99 9.20 11.53
N PHE A 158 0.32 9.43 11.70
CA PHE A 158 1.32 8.93 10.76
C PHE A 158 1.43 7.41 10.78
N MET A 159 1.28 6.77 11.95
CA MET A 159 1.24 5.32 12.03
C MET A 159 0.14 4.75 11.13
N PHE A 160 -1.09 5.22 11.25
CA PHE A 160 -2.18 4.73 10.40
C PHE A 160 -1.98 4.99 8.92
N ILE A 161 -1.39 6.11 8.54
CA ILE A 161 -1.06 6.39 7.14
C ILE A 161 0.01 5.41 6.64
N THR A 162 1.07 5.19 7.41
CA THR A 162 2.14 4.24 7.01
C THR A 162 1.70 2.78 7.03
N VAL A 163 0.77 2.40 7.89
CA VAL A 163 0.18 1.05 7.91
C VAL A 163 -0.83 0.88 6.76
N ALA A 164 -1.63 1.91 6.45
CA ALA A 164 -2.60 1.88 5.36
C ALA A 164 -1.96 1.99 3.97
N CYS A 165 -0.80 2.65 3.86
CA CYS A 165 0.02 2.71 2.65
C CYS A 165 1.07 1.59 2.57
N GLY A 166 1.02 0.61 3.49
CA GLY A 166 1.92 -0.55 3.52
C GLY A 166 1.87 -1.39 2.26
#